data_AF-A0A1X4HUP1-F1
#
_entry.id   AF-A0A1X4HUP1-F1
#
_cell.length_a   1.000
_cell.length_b   1.000
_cell.length_c   1.000
_cell.angle_alpha   90.00
_cell.angle_beta   90.00
_cell.angle_gamma   90.00
#
_symmetry.space_group_name_H-M   'P 1'
#
loop_
_entity.id
_entity.type
_entity.pdbx_description
1 polymer ?
#
loop_
_entity_poly.entity_id
_entity_poly.type
_entity_poly.pdbx_seq_one_letter_code
_entity_poly.pdbx_strand_id
1 'polypeptide(L)'
;MLPPPLHEFLPDHTDLAVRIAAAEARGGEPDAHDVELLTAVNRMHEENPMLGLRGVRLGLVIPGLVAMQVRAIGEAVAERLLAGGAPEAEIMVPLVGDVRELRLVREEVRRVLADVSRATDVTVDCPVGTMIELPRAALTAGRIAEEAEFFSFGTNDLTQTTWGFSRDDVEAEFFSAYLDKGVFPTSPFETLDRDGVGRLVGIAVAEGRATRPDLKIGVCGEHGGDPDSVHFFHAAGLD
;
A
#
# COMPACT_ATOMS: atom_id res chain seq x y z
N MET A 1 -7.11 0.72 -0.45
CA MET A 1 -7.30 -0.18 -1.62
C MET A 1 -6.51 -1.47 -1.40
N LEU A 2 -6.73 -2.53 -2.20
CA LEU A 2 -6.06 -3.84 -2.00
C LEU A 2 -4.52 -3.71 -2.03
N PRO A 3 -3.82 -3.97 -0.92
CA PRO A 3 -2.35 -3.85 -0.90
C PRO A 3 -1.56 -5.10 -1.32
N PRO A 4 -1.96 -6.36 -1.03
CA PRO A 4 -1.11 -7.52 -1.29
C PRO A 4 -1.13 -7.96 -2.77
N PRO A 5 -0.09 -8.65 -3.23
CA PRO A 5 -0.08 -9.35 -4.51
C PRO A 5 -1.10 -10.49 -4.54
N LEU A 6 -1.54 -10.88 -5.74
CA LEU A 6 -2.61 -11.87 -5.88
C LEU A 6 -2.21 -13.28 -5.44
N HIS A 7 -0.92 -13.62 -5.45
CA HIS A 7 -0.48 -14.97 -5.05
C HIS A 7 -0.71 -15.26 -3.56
N GLU A 8 -0.83 -14.23 -2.70
CA GLU A 8 -1.19 -14.42 -1.29
C GLU A 8 -2.61 -14.97 -1.10
N PHE A 9 -3.47 -14.90 -2.13
CA PHE A 9 -4.82 -15.45 -2.13
C PHE A 9 -4.93 -16.83 -2.80
N LEU A 10 -3.81 -17.38 -3.29
CA LEU A 10 -3.77 -18.67 -3.95
C LEU A 10 -3.25 -19.76 -2.98
N PRO A 11 -3.53 -21.05 -3.26
CA PRO A 11 -2.92 -22.14 -2.53
C PRO A 11 -1.39 -22.12 -2.59
N ASP A 12 -0.74 -22.68 -1.57
CA ASP A 12 0.72 -22.78 -1.53
C ASP A 12 1.26 -23.49 -2.78
N HIS A 13 2.25 -22.86 -3.41
CA HIS A 13 2.84 -23.34 -4.65
C HIS A 13 3.48 -24.72 -4.47
N THR A 14 4.24 -24.91 -3.39
CA THR A 14 4.97 -26.15 -3.11
C THR A 14 3.98 -27.29 -2.87
N ASP A 15 2.97 -27.06 -2.04
CA ASP A 15 1.95 -28.07 -1.75
C ASP A 15 1.20 -28.51 -3.01
N LEU A 16 0.86 -27.55 -3.88
CA LEU A 16 0.15 -27.82 -5.13
C LEU A 16 1.05 -28.60 -6.12
N ALA A 17 2.32 -28.18 -6.26
CA ALA A 17 3.29 -28.87 -7.10
C ALA A 17 3.57 -30.31 -6.61
N VAL A 18 3.70 -30.51 -5.30
CA VAL A 18 3.91 -31.83 -4.68
C VAL A 18 2.70 -32.72 -4.90
N ARG A 19 1.47 -32.19 -4.74
CA ARG A 19 0.24 -32.96 -4.97
C ARG A 19 0.15 -33.47 -6.41
N ILE A 20 0.41 -32.61 -7.39
CA ILE A 20 0.39 -32.96 -8.81
C ILE A 20 1.47 -34.00 -9.12
N ALA A 21 2.72 -33.75 -8.72
CA ALA A 21 3.83 -34.67 -8.95
C ALA A 21 3.59 -36.05 -8.30
N ALA A 22 2.98 -36.08 -7.11
CA ALA A 22 2.66 -37.32 -6.41
C ALA A 22 1.50 -38.11 -7.07
N ALA A 23 0.57 -37.45 -7.77
CA ALA A 23 -0.46 -38.11 -8.55
C ALA A 23 0.15 -38.77 -9.80
N GLU A 24 0.98 -38.03 -10.53
CA GLU A 24 1.69 -38.50 -11.72
C GLU A 24 2.64 -39.68 -11.41
N ALA A 25 3.40 -39.58 -10.32
CA ALA A 25 4.32 -40.64 -9.89
C ALA A 25 3.61 -41.95 -9.52
N ARG A 26 2.34 -41.88 -9.12
CA ARG A 26 1.48 -43.05 -8.86
C ARG A 26 0.81 -43.60 -10.12
N GLY A 27 1.09 -43.02 -11.29
CA GLY A 27 0.48 -43.39 -12.57
C GLY A 27 -0.96 -42.90 -12.73
N GLY A 28 -1.42 -41.96 -11.89
CA GLY A 28 -2.72 -41.33 -12.01
C GLY A 28 -2.65 -40.04 -12.82
N GLU A 29 -3.79 -39.61 -13.38
CA GLU A 29 -3.90 -38.26 -13.94
C GLU A 29 -4.11 -37.25 -12.80
N PRO A 30 -3.33 -36.15 -12.76
CA PRO A 30 -3.53 -35.10 -11.76
C PRO A 30 -4.87 -34.40 -11.97
N ASP A 31 -5.44 -33.87 -10.88
CA ASP A 31 -6.70 -33.14 -10.93
C ASP A 31 -6.55 -31.91 -11.84
N ALA A 32 -7.45 -31.78 -12.83
CA ALA A 32 -7.39 -30.71 -13.82
C ALA A 32 -7.51 -29.32 -13.18
N HIS A 33 -8.25 -29.20 -12.08
CA HIS A 33 -8.37 -27.97 -11.31
C HIS A 33 -7.06 -27.63 -10.60
N ASP A 34 -6.39 -28.62 -9.98
CA ASP A 34 -5.08 -28.41 -9.36
C ASP A 34 -4.03 -27.96 -10.40
N VAL A 35 -4.04 -28.52 -11.62
CA VAL A 35 -3.15 -28.13 -12.72
C VAL A 35 -3.42 -26.69 -13.20
N GLU A 36 -4.70 -26.31 -13.32
CA GLU A 36 -5.10 -24.95 -13.66
C GLU A 36 -4.65 -23.96 -12.57
N LEU A 37 -4.87 -24.31 -11.29
CA LEU A 37 -4.40 -23.52 -10.15
C LEU A 37 -2.88 -23.36 -10.17
N LEU A 38 -2.12 -24.43 -10.45
CA LEU A 38 -0.65 -24.37 -10.45
C LEU A 38 -0.16 -23.47 -11.58
N THR A 39 -0.83 -23.49 -12.72
CA THR A 39 -0.55 -22.58 -13.83
C THR A 39 -0.79 -21.13 -13.42
N ALA A 40 -1.88 -20.85 -12.71
CA ALA A 40 -2.19 -19.50 -12.21
C ALA A 40 -1.19 -19.04 -11.14
N VAL A 41 -0.84 -19.91 -10.17
CA VAL A 41 0.15 -19.65 -9.12
C VAL A 41 1.50 -19.33 -9.75
N ASN A 42 1.98 -20.16 -10.67
CA ASN A 42 3.25 -19.94 -11.36
C ASN A 42 3.29 -18.61 -12.12
N ARG A 43 2.19 -18.21 -12.75
CA ARG A 43 2.10 -16.93 -13.45
C ARG A 43 2.18 -15.73 -12.50
N MET A 44 1.72 -15.89 -11.25
CA MET A 44 1.68 -14.84 -10.24
C MET A 44 2.83 -14.91 -9.23
N HIS A 45 3.68 -15.93 -9.33
CA HIS A 45 4.85 -16.10 -8.50
C HIS A 45 5.90 -15.04 -8.85
N GLU A 46 6.44 -14.40 -7.82
CA GLU A 46 7.45 -13.35 -7.94
C GLU A 46 8.59 -13.65 -6.99
N GLU A 47 9.83 -13.43 -7.45
CA GLU A 47 11.03 -13.63 -6.62
C GLU A 47 11.06 -12.69 -5.40
N ASN A 48 10.51 -11.47 -5.56
CA ASN A 48 10.45 -10.46 -4.50
C ASN A 48 9.04 -9.87 -4.42
N PRO A 49 8.07 -10.58 -3.80
CA PRO A 49 6.68 -10.14 -3.70
C PRO A 49 6.49 -8.73 -3.17
N MET A 50 7.33 -8.33 -2.21
CA MET A 50 7.30 -7.00 -1.59
C MET A 50 7.45 -5.87 -2.61
N LEU A 51 8.21 -6.08 -3.69
CA LEU A 51 8.48 -5.09 -4.74
C LEU A 51 7.74 -5.37 -6.06
N GLY A 52 6.87 -6.37 -6.09
CA GLY A 52 6.24 -6.90 -7.29
C GLY A 52 4.93 -6.24 -7.71
N LEU A 53 4.03 -7.04 -8.28
CA LEU A 53 2.73 -6.66 -8.81
C LEU A 53 1.69 -6.55 -7.68
N ARG A 54 1.74 -5.43 -6.97
CA ARG A 54 0.83 -5.12 -5.85
C ARG A 54 0.45 -3.63 -5.80
N GLY A 55 -0.41 -3.26 -4.85
CA GLY A 55 -0.86 -1.88 -4.64
C GLY A 55 -1.41 -1.21 -5.91
N VAL A 56 -1.00 0.04 -6.18
CA VAL A 56 -1.45 0.80 -7.37
C VAL A 56 -1.20 0.05 -8.68
N ARG A 57 -0.09 -0.69 -8.79
CA ARG A 57 0.30 -1.40 -10.02
C ARG A 57 -0.70 -2.49 -10.34
N LEU A 58 -1.11 -3.24 -9.33
CA LEU A 58 -2.14 -4.26 -9.47
C LEU A 58 -3.48 -3.63 -9.87
N GLY A 59 -3.85 -2.52 -9.23
CA GLY A 59 -5.07 -1.78 -9.56
C GLY A 59 -5.11 -1.28 -11.01
N LEU A 60 -3.96 -0.88 -11.57
CA LEU A 60 -3.85 -0.42 -12.96
C LEU A 60 -3.84 -1.58 -13.97
N VAL A 61 -3.28 -2.74 -13.60
CA VAL A 61 -3.14 -3.90 -14.50
C VAL A 61 -4.40 -4.75 -14.53
N ILE A 62 -5.14 -4.86 -13.42
CA ILE A 62 -6.33 -5.71 -13.30
C ILE A 62 -7.59 -4.87 -13.50
N PRO A 63 -8.28 -4.98 -14.65
CA PRO A 63 -9.44 -4.15 -14.95
C PRO A 63 -10.56 -4.36 -13.93
N GLY A 64 -11.12 -3.26 -13.43
CA GLY A 64 -12.27 -3.27 -12.53
C GLY A 64 -11.95 -3.54 -11.05
N LEU A 65 -10.70 -3.84 -10.71
CA LEU A 65 -10.31 -4.06 -9.30
C LEU A 65 -10.51 -2.78 -8.46
N VAL A 66 -9.99 -1.65 -8.95
CA VAL A 66 -10.19 -0.33 -8.34
C VAL A 66 -11.69 0.01 -8.31
N ALA A 67 -12.38 -0.13 -9.44
CA ALA A 67 -13.79 0.22 -9.54
C ALA A 67 -14.69 -0.57 -8.57
N MET A 68 -14.43 -1.86 -8.37
CA MET A 68 -15.20 -2.69 -7.44
C MET A 68 -15.07 -2.16 -5.99
N GLN A 69 -13.85 -1.86 -5.55
CA GLN A 69 -13.60 -1.35 -4.19
C GLN A 69 -14.21 0.04 -3.98
N VAL A 70 -14.03 0.95 -4.96
CA VAL A 70 -14.58 2.31 -4.88
C VAL A 70 -16.10 2.27 -4.88
N ARG A 71 -16.72 1.40 -5.70
CA ARG A 71 -18.17 1.23 -5.73
C ARG A 71 -18.69 0.78 -4.37
N ALA A 72 -18.06 -0.21 -3.75
CA ALA A 72 -18.45 -0.68 -2.42
C ALA A 72 -18.38 0.43 -1.36
N ILE A 73 -17.30 1.23 -1.35
CA ILE A 73 -17.17 2.39 -0.45
C ILE A 73 -18.26 3.42 -0.75
N GLY A 74 -18.44 3.79 -2.02
CA GLY A 74 -19.41 4.82 -2.41
C GLY A 74 -20.85 4.42 -2.09
N GLU A 75 -21.23 3.17 -2.31
CA GLU A 75 -22.57 2.66 -2.00
C GLU A 75 -22.82 2.66 -0.47
N ALA A 76 -21.82 2.27 0.33
CA ALA A 76 -21.91 2.35 1.79
C ALA A 76 -22.02 3.79 2.31
N VAL A 77 -21.29 4.73 1.69
CA VAL A 77 -21.39 6.17 2.00
C VAL A 77 -22.79 6.69 1.67
N ALA A 78 -23.31 6.36 0.48
CA ALA A 78 -24.65 6.76 0.06
C ALA A 78 -25.73 6.21 1.01
N GLU A 79 -25.66 4.93 1.38
CA GLU A 79 -26.57 4.31 2.33
C GLU A 79 -26.55 5.04 3.69
N ARG A 80 -25.35 5.35 4.19
CA ARG A 80 -25.23 6.07 5.47
C ARG A 80 -25.78 7.49 5.39
N LEU A 81 -25.57 8.21 4.28
CA LEU A 81 -26.15 9.54 4.07
C LEU A 81 -27.68 9.49 4.03
N LEU A 82 -28.27 8.53 3.32
CA LEU A 82 -29.73 8.33 3.27
C LEU A 82 -30.33 8.01 4.64
N ALA A 83 -29.60 7.30 5.48
CA ALA A 83 -29.98 7.04 6.87
C ALA A 83 -29.66 8.22 7.82
N GLY A 84 -29.39 9.42 7.30
CA GLY A 84 -29.20 10.65 8.08
C GLY A 84 -27.85 10.76 8.80
N GLY A 85 -26.83 10.02 8.35
CA GLY A 85 -25.46 10.10 8.88
C GLY A 85 -24.60 11.12 8.14
N ALA A 86 -23.40 11.32 8.67
CA ALA A 86 -22.35 12.15 8.06
C ALA A 86 -21.03 11.36 8.00
N PRO A 87 -20.90 10.39 7.08
CA PRO A 87 -19.66 9.65 6.91
C PRO A 87 -18.54 10.53 6.30
N GLU A 88 -17.32 10.39 6.81
CA GLU A 88 -16.11 11.06 6.31
C GLU A 88 -15.17 9.99 5.74
N ALA A 89 -15.50 9.44 4.57
CA ALA A 89 -14.74 8.37 3.95
C ALA A 89 -13.61 8.94 3.07
N GLU A 90 -12.41 8.40 3.23
CA GLU A 90 -11.22 8.75 2.44
C GLU A 90 -10.71 7.53 1.67
N ILE A 91 -10.27 7.75 0.42
CA ILE A 91 -9.76 6.68 -0.45
C ILE A 91 -8.25 6.86 -0.61
N MET A 92 -7.49 5.95 -0.01
CA MET A 92 -6.03 5.96 -0.08
C MET A 92 -5.49 4.93 -1.08
N VAL A 93 -4.66 5.41 -2.02
CA VAL A 93 -3.97 4.58 -3.03
C VAL A 93 -2.57 4.18 -2.52
N PRO A 94 -2.30 2.87 -2.34
CA PRO A 94 -1.02 2.38 -1.86
C PRO A 94 0.03 2.23 -2.98
N LEU A 95 1.29 2.22 -2.60
CA LEU A 95 2.49 1.90 -3.39
C LEU A 95 2.72 2.82 -4.60
N VAL A 96 2.19 4.05 -4.53
CA VAL A 96 2.40 5.06 -5.57
C VAL A 96 3.87 5.46 -5.58
N GLY A 97 4.49 5.39 -6.77
CA GLY A 97 5.83 5.88 -7.01
C GLY A 97 5.84 7.13 -7.90
N ASP A 98 4.83 7.33 -8.75
CA ASP A 98 4.72 8.43 -9.71
C ASP A 98 3.32 9.07 -9.71
N VAL A 99 3.26 10.40 -9.86
CA VAL A 99 2.00 11.16 -9.95
C VAL A 99 1.04 10.63 -11.02
N ARG A 100 1.55 10.07 -12.13
CA ARG A 100 0.71 9.51 -13.19
C ARG A 100 -0.04 8.26 -12.75
N GLU A 101 0.56 7.44 -11.87
CA GLU A 101 -0.11 6.27 -11.30
C GLU A 101 -1.31 6.72 -10.45
N LEU A 102 -1.10 7.72 -9.59
CA LEU A 102 -2.16 8.29 -8.76
C LEU A 102 -3.26 8.96 -9.60
N ARG A 103 -2.88 9.70 -10.65
CA ARG A 103 -3.85 10.37 -11.54
C ARG A 103 -4.81 9.37 -12.19
N LEU A 104 -4.27 8.28 -12.74
CA LEU A 104 -5.09 7.25 -13.40
C LEU A 104 -6.10 6.63 -12.44
N VAL A 105 -5.66 6.28 -11.22
CA VAL A 105 -6.57 5.72 -10.20
C VAL A 105 -7.59 6.75 -9.75
N ARG A 106 -7.20 8.01 -9.54
CA ARG A 106 -8.10 9.10 -9.14
C ARG A 106 -9.19 9.37 -10.18
N GLU A 107 -8.86 9.32 -11.47
CA GLU A 107 -9.84 9.44 -12.55
C GLU A 107 -10.86 8.30 -12.51
N GLU A 108 -10.41 7.06 -12.28
CA GLU A 108 -11.30 5.91 -12.13
C GLU A 108 -12.18 6.02 -10.88
N VAL A 109 -11.61 6.43 -9.73
CA VAL A 109 -12.36 6.66 -8.49
C VAL A 109 -13.48 7.65 -8.72
N ARG A 110 -13.19 8.82 -9.30
CA ARG A 110 -14.18 9.87 -9.57
C ARG A 110 -15.29 9.41 -10.49
N ARG A 111 -14.95 8.67 -11.55
CA ARG A 111 -15.94 8.10 -12.46
C ARG A 111 -16.91 7.18 -11.72
N VAL A 112 -16.39 6.29 -10.88
CA VAL A 112 -17.21 5.33 -10.13
C VAL A 112 -18.07 6.01 -9.07
N LEU A 113 -17.53 6.96 -8.30
CA LEU A 113 -18.33 7.73 -7.33
C LEU A 113 -19.44 8.54 -7.99
N ALA A 114 -19.18 9.10 -9.18
CA ALA A 114 -20.20 9.78 -9.98
C ALA A 114 -21.29 8.79 -10.46
N ASP A 115 -20.93 7.56 -10.83
CA ASP A 115 -21.89 6.52 -11.21
C ASP A 115 -22.77 6.12 -10.02
N VAL A 116 -22.17 5.92 -8.84
CA VAL A 116 -22.91 5.65 -7.59
C VAL A 116 -23.86 6.80 -7.28
N SER A 117 -23.36 8.04 -7.32
CA SER A 117 -24.16 9.23 -7.03
C SER A 117 -25.41 9.32 -7.90
N ARG A 118 -25.28 9.02 -9.21
CA ARG A 118 -26.43 9.00 -10.14
C ARG A 118 -27.39 7.85 -9.86
N ALA A 119 -26.90 6.70 -9.39
CA ALA A 119 -27.73 5.55 -9.08
C ALA A 119 -28.51 5.72 -7.78
N THR A 120 -27.95 6.42 -6.80
CA THR A 120 -28.55 6.60 -5.46
C THR A 120 -29.26 7.93 -5.26
N ASP A 121 -29.17 8.86 -6.22
CA ASP A 121 -29.68 10.24 -6.13
C ASP A 121 -29.14 11.00 -4.90
N VAL A 122 -27.88 10.71 -4.53
CA VAL A 122 -27.16 11.33 -3.42
C VAL A 122 -25.76 11.70 -3.90
N THR A 123 -25.28 12.89 -3.57
CA THR A 123 -23.90 13.28 -3.86
C THR A 123 -22.95 12.51 -2.96
N VAL A 124 -22.17 11.61 -3.55
CA VAL A 124 -21.09 10.87 -2.88
C VAL A 124 -19.76 11.48 -3.32
N ASP A 125 -19.01 12.01 -2.36
CA ASP A 125 -17.66 12.51 -2.57
C ASP A 125 -16.73 11.94 -1.50
N CYS A 126 -15.53 11.54 -1.90
CA CYS A 126 -14.52 10.96 -1.03
C CYS A 126 -13.15 11.48 -1.45
N PRO A 127 -12.41 12.17 -0.57
CA PRO A 127 -11.06 12.64 -0.88
C PRO A 127 -10.16 11.50 -1.32
N VAL A 128 -9.35 11.74 -2.36
CA VAL A 128 -8.38 10.77 -2.84
C VAL A 128 -6.98 11.18 -2.41
N GLY A 129 -6.37 10.36 -1.57
CA GLY A 129 -4.99 10.53 -1.10
C GLY A 129 -4.12 9.34 -1.45
N THR A 130 -2.89 9.36 -0.94
CA THR A 130 -1.94 8.29 -1.23
C THR A 130 -1.03 8.00 -0.07
N MET A 131 -0.57 6.74 -0.02
CA MET A 131 0.48 6.35 0.91
C MET A 131 1.85 6.80 0.36
N ILE A 132 2.62 7.49 1.19
CA ILE A 132 4.03 7.82 0.91
C ILE A 132 4.90 6.74 1.56
N GLU A 133 5.15 5.70 0.78
CA GLU A 133 5.85 4.50 1.25
C GLU A 133 6.98 4.02 0.32
N LEU A 134 7.26 4.78 -0.74
CA LEU A 134 8.39 4.57 -1.62
C LEU A 134 9.31 5.81 -1.59
N PRO A 135 10.65 5.64 -1.58
CA PRO A 135 11.58 6.76 -1.59
C PRO A 135 11.36 7.71 -2.76
N ARG A 136 11.01 7.17 -3.94
CA ARG A 136 10.66 7.99 -5.11
C ARG A 136 9.45 8.88 -4.87
N ALA A 137 8.43 8.39 -4.15
CA ALA A 137 7.25 9.18 -3.83
C ALA A 137 7.60 10.33 -2.90
N ALA A 138 8.41 10.06 -1.87
CA ALA A 138 8.90 11.09 -0.98
C ALA A 138 9.74 12.16 -1.70
N LEU A 139 10.65 11.74 -2.59
CA LEU A 139 11.51 12.63 -3.40
C LEU A 139 10.77 13.41 -4.50
N THR A 140 9.52 13.08 -4.78
CA THR A 140 8.70 13.76 -5.81
C THR A 140 7.35 14.19 -5.25
N ALA A 141 7.26 14.33 -3.92
CA ALA A 141 6.02 14.55 -3.19
C ALA A 141 5.31 15.82 -3.64
N GLY A 142 6.05 16.87 -4.02
CA GLY A 142 5.45 18.09 -4.55
C GLY A 142 4.60 17.85 -5.79
N ARG A 143 4.99 16.92 -6.68
CA ARG A 143 4.18 16.55 -7.85
C ARG A 143 2.99 15.68 -7.48
N ILE A 144 3.19 14.76 -6.53
CA ILE A 144 2.13 13.87 -6.07
C ILE A 144 1.01 14.67 -5.39
N ALA A 145 1.35 15.72 -4.64
CA ALA A 145 0.41 16.62 -3.97
C ALA A 145 -0.48 17.44 -4.93
N GLU A 146 -0.13 17.54 -6.22
CA GLU A 146 -1.02 18.11 -7.24
C GLU A 146 -2.32 17.28 -7.38
N GLU A 147 -2.23 15.97 -7.15
CA GLU A 147 -3.34 15.03 -7.31
C GLU A 147 -3.90 14.53 -5.98
N ALA A 148 -3.04 14.32 -4.98
CA ALA A 148 -3.41 13.81 -3.66
C ALA A 148 -4.02 14.91 -2.78
N GLU A 149 -5.07 14.55 -2.04
CA GLU A 149 -5.74 15.44 -1.08
C GLU A 149 -5.22 15.24 0.35
N PHE A 150 -4.57 14.10 0.61
CA PHE A 150 -3.85 13.80 1.83
C PHE A 150 -2.70 12.81 1.56
N PHE A 151 -1.72 12.81 2.45
CA PHE A 151 -0.67 11.80 2.54
C PHE A 151 -0.81 10.98 3.81
N SER A 152 -0.47 9.70 3.72
CA SER A 152 -0.20 8.87 4.88
C SER A 152 1.15 8.21 4.71
N PHE A 153 2.08 8.37 5.64
CA PHE A 153 3.35 7.66 5.55
C PHE A 153 3.19 6.18 5.91
N GLY A 154 3.47 5.31 4.94
CA GLY A 154 3.63 3.87 5.14
C GLY A 154 5.06 3.59 5.55
N THR A 155 5.39 3.87 6.81
CA THR A 155 6.79 3.90 7.27
C THR A 155 7.46 2.53 7.28
N ASN A 156 6.69 1.44 7.34
CA ASN A 156 7.23 0.08 7.25
C ASN A 156 7.87 -0.15 5.87
N ASP A 157 7.09 0.00 4.79
CA ASP A 157 7.57 -0.16 3.41
C ASP A 157 8.61 0.92 3.04
N LEU A 158 8.46 2.15 3.56
CA LEU A 158 9.46 3.20 3.37
C LEU A 158 10.80 2.84 4.03
N THR A 159 10.77 2.24 5.22
CA THR A 159 11.97 1.76 5.92
C THR A 159 12.61 0.61 5.16
N GLN A 160 11.82 -0.37 4.74
CA GLN A 160 12.30 -1.51 3.95
C GLN A 160 13.06 -1.04 2.70
N THR A 161 12.46 -0.13 1.94
CA THR A 161 13.05 0.34 0.67
C THR A 161 14.17 1.36 0.84
N THR A 162 14.21 2.08 1.96
CA THR A 162 15.31 3.02 2.28
C THR A 162 16.55 2.28 2.78
N TRP A 163 16.37 1.28 3.63
CA TRP A 163 17.46 0.45 4.15
C TRP A 163 17.88 -0.67 3.20
N GLY A 164 17.00 -1.08 2.29
CA GLY A 164 17.17 -2.28 1.48
C GLY A 164 16.96 -3.56 2.30
N PHE A 165 16.02 -3.52 3.25
CA PHE A 165 15.71 -4.62 4.15
C PHE A 165 14.41 -5.31 3.76
N SER A 166 14.44 -6.64 3.68
CA SER A 166 13.23 -7.46 3.70
C SER A 166 12.84 -7.70 5.15
N ARG A 167 11.73 -7.10 5.60
CA ARG A 167 11.32 -7.18 7.01
C ARG A 167 11.27 -8.63 7.53
N ASP A 168 10.74 -9.54 6.71
CA ASP A 168 10.55 -10.93 7.09
C ASP A 168 11.87 -11.71 7.26
N ASP A 169 12.95 -11.24 6.61
CA ASP A 169 14.24 -11.94 6.60
C ASP A 169 15.25 -11.32 7.59
N VAL A 170 15.27 -9.98 7.72
CA VAL A 170 16.42 -9.29 8.32
C VAL A 170 16.53 -9.43 9.84
N GLU A 171 15.41 -9.56 10.55
CA GLU A 171 15.41 -9.63 12.02
C GLU A 171 16.12 -10.90 12.52
N ALA A 172 15.87 -12.03 11.87
CA ALA A 172 16.45 -13.32 12.24
C ALA A 172 17.91 -13.49 11.78
N GLU A 173 18.31 -12.80 10.69
CA GLU A 173 19.59 -13.04 10.04
C GLU A 173 20.75 -12.22 10.65
N PHE A 174 20.60 -10.89 10.80
CA PHE A 174 21.75 -10.04 11.15
C PHE A 174 21.47 -8.86 12.09
N PHE A 175 20.22 -8.62 12.49
CA PHE A 175 19.89 -7.47 13.35
C PHE A 175 20.63 -7.49 14.68
N SER A 176 20.75 -8.65 15.34
CA SER A 176 21.53 -8.79 16.57
C SER A 176 22.99 -8.34 16.38
N ALA A 177 23.61 -8.73 15.27
CA ALA A 177 24.99 -8.34 14.96
C ALA A 177 25.13 -6.83 14.64
N TYR A 178 24.09 -6.20 14.09
CA TYR A 178 24.09 -4.75 13.81
C TYR A 178 23.92 -3.93 15.09
N LEU A 179 23.05 -4.40 16.00
CA LEU A 179 22.89 -3.82 17.34
C LEU A 179 24.20 -3.91 18.13
N ASP A 180 24.82 -5.10 18.18
CA ASP A 180 26.08 -5.32 18.90
C ASP A 180 27.23 -4.45 18.36
N LYS A 181 27.24 -4.17 17.06
CA LYS A 181 28.22 -3.30 16.40
C LYS A 181 27.86 -1.81 16.48
N GLY A 182 26.69 -1.47 17.00
CA GLY A 182 26.19 -0.09 17.06
C GLY A 182 25.94 0.54 15.69
N VAL A 183 25.59 -0.27 14.67
CA VAL A 183 25.20 0.25 13.35
C VAL A 183 23.90 1.04 13.45
N PHE A 184 22.96 0.53 14.24
CA PHE A 184 21.80 1.26 14.71
C PHE A 184 21.59 0.99 16.21
N PRO A 185 21.05 1.96 16.97
CA PRO A 185 20.85 1.80 18.41
C PRO A 185 19.61 0.95 18.75
N THR A 186 18.62 0.94 17.87
CA THR A 186 17.34 0.21 17.98
C THR A 186 16.95 -0.26 16.58
N SER A 187 16.09 -1.29 16.49
CA SER A 187 15.52 -1.73 15.22
C SER A 187 14.87 -0.54 14.47
N PRO A 188 15.23 -0.29 13.20
CA PRO A 188 14.63 0.80 12.42
C PRO A 188 13.15 0.53 12.03
N PHE A 189 12.62 -0.67 12.32
CA PHE A 189 11.20 -1.01 12.17
C PHE A 189 10.39 -0.76 13.45
N GLU A 190 11.07 -0.58 14.59
CA GLU A 190 10.44 -0.27 15.88
C GLU A 190 10.44 1.24 16.13
N THR A 191 11.61 1.86 15.98
CA THR A 191 11.78 3.32 16.12
C THR A 191 12.28 3.89 14.81
N LEU A 192 11.61 4.95 14.33
CA LEU A 192 11.91 5.57 13.05
C LEU A 192 13.37 6.03 12.98
N ASP A 193 14.09 5.56 11.97
CA ASP A 193 15.39 6.09 11.58
C ASP A 193 15.23 7.56 11.14
N ARG A 194 15.65 8.49 11.99
CA ARG A 194 15.49 9.94 11.76
C ARG A 194 16.40 10.46 10.64
N ASP A 195 17.57 9.87 10.45
CA ASP A 195 18.60 10.40 9.56
C ASP A 195 18.38 9.98 8.10
N GLY A 196 17.91 8.75 7.87
CA GLY A 196 17.54 8.24 6.55
C GLY A 196 16.05 8.40 6.26
N VAL A 197 15.23 7.58 6.89
CA VAL A 197 13.77 7.53 6.64
C VAL A 197 13.10 8.84 7.04
N GLY A 198 13.46 9.42 8.18
CA GLY A 198 12.97 10.71 8.66
C GLY A 198 13.31 11.86 7.72
N ARG A 199 14.46 11.81 7.04
CA ARG A 199 14.81 12.81 6.01
C ARG A 199 13.87 12.73 4.81
N LEU A 200 13.46 11.53 4.39
CA LEU A 200 12.46 11.36 3.34
C LEU A 200 11.09 11.89 3.77
N VAL A 201 10.69 11.62 5.01
CA VAL A 201 9.46 12.20 5.60
C VAL A 201 9.52 13.73 5.55
N GLY A 202 10.62 14.34 5.99
CA GLY A 202 10.80 15.79 5.99
C GLY A 202 10.73 16.42 4.59
N ILE A 203 11.37 15.79 3.58
CA ILE A 203 11.27 16.23 2.18
C ILE A 203 9.81 16.17 1.70
N ALA A 204 9.13 15.06 1.95
CA ALA A 204 7.77 14.85 1.48
C ALA A 204 6.76 15.81 2.11
N VAL A 205 6.91 16.10 3.42
CA VAL A 205 6.10 17.12 4.11
C VAL A 205 6.33 18.50 3.51
N ALA A 206 7.60 18.89 3.35
CA ALA A 206 7.96 20.21 2.86
C ALA A 206 7.48 20.45 1.42
N GLU A 207 7.77 19.51 0.51
CA GLU A 207 7.36 19.63 -0.88
C GLU A 207 5.85 19.48 -1.06
N GLY A 208 5.22 18.54 -0.33
CA GLY A 208 3.78 18.33 -0.39
C GLY A 208 3.00 19.57 0.01
N ARG A 209 3.37 20.21 1.13
CA ARG A 209 2.74 21.45 1.59
C ARG A 209 3.11 22.68 0.77
N ALA A 210 4.28 22.69 0.12
CA ALA A 210 4.61 23.75 -0.84
C ALA A 210 3.65 23.75 -2.05
N THR A 211 3.22 22.56 -2.51
CA THR A 211 2.22 22.43 -3.58
C THR A 211 0.79 22.62 -3.08
N ARG A 212 0.43 22.03 -1.94
CA ARG A 212 -0.91 22.09 -1.35
C ARG A 212 -0.81 22.50 0.14
N PRO A 213 -0.95 23.80 0.48
CA PRO A 213 -0.74 24.28 1.84
C PRO A 213 -1.62 23.66 2.92
N ASP A 214 -2.82 23.19 2.55
CA ASP A 214 -3.80 22.53 3.41
C ASP A 214 -3.73 20.98 3.34
N LEU A 215 -2.68 20.42 2.72
CA LEU A 215 -2.48 18.98 2.61
C LEU A 215 -2.41 18.35 4.00
N LYS A 216 -3.35 17.44 4.26
CA LYS A 216 -3.35 16.59 5.45
C LYS A 216 -2.28 15.52 5.34
N ILE A 217 -1.46 15.37 6.37
CA ILE A 217 -0.33 14.44 6.36
C ILE A 217 -0.31 13.63 7.66
N GLY A 218 -0.68 12.36 7.58
CA GLY A 218 -0.61 11.42 8.68
C GLY A 218 0.50 10.38 8.53
N VAL A 219 0.54 9.44 9.47
CA VAL A 219 1.40 8.25 9.44
C VAL A 219 0.59 7.03 9.86
N CYS A 220 0.87 5.88 9.24
CA CYS A 220 0.33 4.59 9.65
C CYS A 220 1.46 3.57 9.83
N GLY A 221 1.17 2.50 10.58
CA GLY A 221 2.12 1.44 10.89
C GLY A 221 2.69 1.54 12.30
N GLU A 222 3.72 0.76 12.57
CA GLU A 222 4.26 0.54 13.92
C GLU A 222 4.84 1.80 14.55
N HIS A 223 5.56 2.59 13.76
CA HIS A 223 6.12 3.87 14.19
C HIS A 223 5.06 4.88 14.66
N GLY A 224 3.80 4.74 14.23
CA GLY A 224 2.70 5.59 14.72
C GLY A 224 2.37 5.36 16.21
N GLY A 225 2.80 4.23 16.79
CA GLY A 225 2.64 3.90 18.20
C GLY A 225 3.90 4.06 19.06
N ASP A 226 5.05 4.32 18.45
CA ASP A 226 6.33 4.51 19.14
C ASP A 226 6.50 5.98 19.62
N PRO A 227 6.70 6.24 20.93
CA PRO A 227 6.79 7.61 21.46
C PRO A 227 7.87 8.48 20.78
N ASP A 228 9.05 7.92 20.53
CA ASP A 228 10.16 8.68 19.94
C ASP A 228 9.91 9.03 18.47
N SER A 229 9.25 8.13 17.74
CA SER A 229 8.78 8.36 16.37
C SER A 229 7.65 9.39 16.35
N VAL A 230 6.68 9.30 17.26
CA VAL A 230 5.57 10.27 17.37
C VAL A 230 6.10 11.68 17.65
N HIS A 231 7.08 11.83 18.54
CA HIS A 231 7.73 13.11 18.79
C HIS A 231 8.43 13.67 17.54
N PHE A 232 9.06 12.81 16.74
CA PHE A 232 9.62 13.19 15.46
C PHE A 232 8.53 13.65 14.48
N PHE A 233 7.45 12.88 14.31
CA PHE A 233 6.36 13.23 13.40
C PHE A 233 5.70 14.56 13.76
N HIS A 234 5.49 14.81 15.06
CA HIS A 234 5.01 16.10 15.54
C HIS A 234 5.96 17.25 15.17
N ALA A 235 7.27 17.08 15.39
CA ALA A 235 8.28 18.09 15.04
C ALA A 235 8.42 18.30 13.52
N ALA A 236 8.24 17.24 12.73
CA ALA A 236 8.18 17.29 11.27
C ALA A 236 6.89 17.94 10.74
N GLY A 237 5.89 18.13 11.62
CA GLY A 237 4.66 18.86 11.33
C GLY A 237 3.54 18.00 10.76
N LEU A 238 3.52 16.69 11.00
CA LEU A 238 2.37 15.84 10.64
C LEU A 238 1.11 16.26 11.43
N ASP A 239 -0.06 15.93 10.88
CA ASP A 239 -1.41 16.22 11.42
C ASP A 239 -1.89 15.16 12.44
#